data_AF-A0A4Q2REA7-F1
#
_entry.id   AF-A0A4Q2REA7-F1
#
_cell.length_a   1.000
_cell.length_b   1.000
_cell.length_c   1.000
_cell.angle_alpha   90.00
_cell.angle_beta   90.00
_cell.angle_gamma   90.00
#
_symmetry.space_group_name_H-M   'P 1'
#
loop_
_entity.id
_entity.type
_entity.pdbx_description
1 polymer ?
#
loop_
_entity_poly.entity_id
_entity_poly.type
_entity_poly.pdbx_seq_one_letter_code
_entity_poly.pdbx_strand_id
1 'polypeptide(L)' 'MTALQRLTHAATLIWWLPAIVLLFARPAAFQVGHTYRVRRACRLMEAGRLDEADRLIARLREDAERYRRRVAASL' A
#
# COMPACT_ATOMS: atom_id res chain seq x y z
N MET A 1 -6.01 -12.05 20.86
CA MET A 1 -5.31 -10.78 20.56
C MET A 1 -5.37 -9.90 21.79
N THR A 2 -4.21 -9.54 22.36
CA THR A 2 -4.13 -8.68 23.55
C THR A 2 -4.35 -7.21 23.19
N ALA A 3 -4.76 -6.38 24.16
CA ALA A 3 -5.04 -4.95 23.94
C ALA A 3 -3.83 -4.19 23.36
N LEU A 4 -2.62 -4.62 23.72
CA LEU A 4 -1.36 -4.06 23.21
C LEU A 4 -1.20 -4.30 21.69
N GLN A 5 -1.55 -5.49 21.20
CA GLN A 5 -1.49 -5.80 19.75
C GLN A 5 -2.44 -4.92 18.95
N ARG A 6 -3.63 -4.60 19.49
CA ARG A 6 -4.60 -3.72 18.82
C ARG A 6 -4.08 -2.30 18.69
N LEU A 7 -3.44 -1.78 19.73
CA LEU A 7 -2.84 -0.44 19.71
C LEU A 7 -1.68 -0.34 18.73
N THR A 8 -0.79 -1.33 18.69
CA THR A 8 0.28 -1.37 17.67
C THR A 8 -0.28 -1.47 16.26
N HIS A 9 -1.33 -2.26 16.04
CA HIS A 9 -1.95 -2.40 14.72
C HIS A 9 -2.62 -1.10 14.27
N ALA A 10 -3.30 -0.40 15.18
CA ALA A 10 -3.92 0.89 14.92
C ALA A 10 -2.89 1.98 14.62
N ALA A 11 -1.78 2.04 15.38
CA ALA A 11 -0.69 2.98 15.15
C ALA A 11 -0.03 2.75 13.78
N THR A 12 0.19 1.49 13.41
CA THR A 12 0.70 1.14 12.07
C THR A 12 -0.29 1.58 10.99
N LEU A 13 -1.58 1.26 11.11
CA LEU A 13 -2.60 1.67 10.13
C LEU A 13 -2.67 3.20 9.93
N ILE A 14 -2.57 3.98 11.01
CA ILE A 14 -2.56 5.45 10.97
C ILE A 14 -1.29 5.98 10.30
N TRP A 15 -0.14 5.32 10.53
CA TRP A 15 1.11 5.65 9.85
C TRP A 15 1.05 5.42 8.33
N TRP A 16 0.29 4.42 7.88
CA TRP A 16 0.13 4.09 6.45
C TRP A 16 -0.97 4.88 5.74
N LEU A 17 -1.82 5.59 6.48
CA LEU A 17 -2.94 6.39 5.96
C LEU A 17 -2.54 7.42 4.88
N PRO A 18 -1.41 8.15 5.01
CA PRO A 18 -0.93 9.05 3.95
C PRO A 18 -0.56 8.33 2.65
N ALA A 19 0.02 7.12 2.76
CA ALA A 19 0.36 6.29 1.61
C ALA A 19 -0.90 5.75 0.91
N ILE A 20 -1.94 5.42 1.68
CA ILE A 20 -3.25 5.03 1.17
C ILE A 20 -3.89 6.20 0.41
N VAL A 21 -3.88 7.41 0.95
CA VAL A 21 -4.43 8.61 0.28
C VAL A 21 -3.70 8.91 -1.03
N LEU A 22 -2.36 8.83 -1.05
CA LEU A 22 -1.55 9.00 -2.27
C LEU A 22 -1.84 7.94 -3.34
N LEU A 23 -2.26 6.73 -2.93
CA LEU A 23 -2.68 5.65 -3.81
C LEU A 23 -4.04 5.96 -4.49
N PHE A 24 -4.97 6.61 -3.80
CA PHE A 24 -6.29 6.97 -4.33
C PHE A 24 -6.29 8.24 -5.20
N ALA A 25 -5.28 9.11 -5.09
CA ALA A 25 -5.18 10.34 -5.88
C ALA A 25 -4.73 10.16 -7.36
N ARG A 26 -4.49 8.93 -7.84
CA ARG A 26 -3.89 8.65 -9.18
C ARG A 26 -4.91 8.22 -10.26
N PRO A 27 -4.59 8.39 -11.56
CA PRO A 27 -5.52 8.16 -12.68
C PRO A 27 -6.10 6.74 -12.73
N ALA A 28 -7.37 6.64 -13.15
CA ALA A 28 -8.25 5.47 -13.05
C ALA A 28 -7.67 4.16 -13.61
N ALA A 29 -6.87 4.20 -14.69
CA ALA A 29 -6.25 3.00 -15.27
C ALA A 29 -5.11 2.42 -14.41
N PHE A 30 -4.38 3.27 -13.67
CA PHE A 30 -3.42 2.82 -12.67
C PHE A 30 -4.15 2.33 -11.42
N GLN A 31 -5.26 2.98 -11.05
CA GLN A 31 -6.07 2.57 -9.90
C GLN A 31 -6.56 1.12 -10.00
N VAL A 32 -7.09 0.60 -11.11
CA VAL A 32 -7.74 -0.73 -11.08
C VAL A 32 -6.76 -1.87 -10.72
N GLY A 33 -5.59 -1.91 -11.36
CA GLY A 33 -4.56 -2.91 -11.06
C GLY A 33 -3.89 -2.69 -9.70
N HIS A 34 -3.73 -1.44 -9.29
CA HIS A 34 -3.09 -1.09 -8.02
C HIS A 34 -4.04 -1.33 -6.83
N THR A 35 -5.32 -1.04 -6.98
CA THR A 35 -6.38 -1.26 -5.98
C THR A 35 -6.55 -2.76 -5.69
N TYR A 36 -6.47 -3.63 -6.70
CA TYR A 36 -6.48 -5.07 -6.48
C TYR A 36 -5.26 -5.55 -5.67
N ARG A 37 -4.07 -5.04 -5.99
CA ARG A 37 -2.83 -5.41 -5.28
C ARG A 37 -2.77 -4.84 -3.86
N VAL A 38 -3.28 -3.64 -3.63
CA VAL A 38 -3.43 -3.05 -2.28
C VAL A 38 -4.45 -3.84 -1.46
N ARG A 39 -5.61 -4.19 -2.04
CA ARG A 39 -6.60 -5.04 -1.37
C ARG A 39 -6.04 -6.42 -1.04
N ARG A 40 -5.14 -6.95 -1.87
CA ARG A 40 -4.42 -8.19 -1.57
C ARG A 40 -3.43 -8.02 -0.41
N ALA A 41 -2.71 -6.88 -0.34
CA ALA A 41 -1.83 -6.58 0.78
C ALA A 41 -2.62 -6.47 2.10
N CYS A 42 -3.75 -5.77 2.11
CA CYS A 42 -4.65 -5.70 3.27
C CYS A 42 -5.10 -7.09 3.73
N ARG A 43 -5.54 -7.94 2.79
CA ARG A 43 -5.94 -9.33 3.12
C ARG A 43 -4.78 -10.17 3.67
N LEU A 44 -3.56 -9.97 3.20
CA LEU A 44 -2.37 -10.63 3.75
C LEU A 44 -2.08 -10.16 5.19
N MET A 45 -2.25 -8.86 5.47
CA MET A 45 -2.12 -8.32 6.83
C MET A 45 -3.21 -8.87 7.76
N GLU A 46 -4.47 -8.93 7.31
CA GLU A 46 -5.59 -9.52 8.05
C GLU A 46 -5.35 -11.01 8.36
N ALA A 47 -4.71 -11.73 7.44
CA ALA A 47 -4.32 -13.12 7.63
C ALA A 47 -3.05 -13.30 8.49
N GLY A 48 -2.45 -12.22 9.01
CA GLY A 48 -1.22 -12.26 9.81
C GLY A 48 0.05 -12.57 9.01
N ARG A 49 -0.01 -12.59 7.67
CA ARG A 49 1.11 -12.87 6.76
C ARG A 49 1.87 -11.58 6.44
N LEU A 50 2.45 -10.97 7.48
CA LEU A 50 3.07 -9.64 7.41
C LEU A 50 4.24 -9.59 6.43
N ASP A 51 5.13 -10.60 6.41
CA ASP A 51 6.30 -10.62 5.51
C ASP A 51 5.92 -10.61 4.02
N GLU A 52 4.77 -11.19 3.67
CA GLU A 52 4.27 -11.20 2.30
C GLU A 52 3.54 -9.91 1.96
N ALA A 53 2.83 -9.33 2.93
CA ALA A 53 2.24 -8.01 2.78
C ALA A 53 3.34 -6.96 2.55
N ASP A 54 4.41 -6.98 3.34
CA ASP A 54 5.54 -6.06 3.24
C ASP A 54 6.25 -6.18 1.89
N ARG A 55 6.53 -7.41 1.44
CA ARG A 55 7.09 -7.65 0.10
C ARG A 55 6.18 -7.12 -1.01
N LEU A 56 4.87 -7.28 -0.87
CA LEU A 56 3.91 -6.79 -1.85
C LEU A 56 3.85 -5.25 -1.85
N ILE A 57 3.84 -4.62 -0.68
CA ILE A 57 3.85 -3.16 -0.52
C ILE A 57 5.14 -2.55 -1.09
N ALA A 58 6.30 -3.16 -0.83
CA ALA A 58 7.58 -2.70 -1.38
C ALA A 58 7.57 -2.67 -2.92
N ARG A 59 7.05 -3.72 -3.56
CA ARG A 59 6.89 -3.76 -5.03
C ARG A 59 5.93 -2.68 -5.54
N LEU A 60 4.82 -2.45 -4.84
CA LEU A 60 3.87 -1.40 -5.20
C LEU A 60 4.52 -0.01 -5.15
N ARG A 61 5.37 0.22 -4.16
CA ARG A 61 6.13 1.47 -4.03
C ARG A 61 7.12 1.65 -5.18
N GLU A 62 7.88 0.61 -5.53
CA GLU A 62 8.78 0.67 -6.70
C GLU A 62 8.04 0.94 -8.01
N ASP A 63 6.90 0.28 -8.23
CA ASP A 63 6.06 0.50 -9.41
C ASP A 63 5.58 1.96 -9.47
N ALA A 64 5.16 2.50 -8.33
CA ALA A 64 4.72 3.89 -8.21
C ALA A 64 5.86 4.90 -8.45
N GLU A 65 7.07 4.59 -7.99
CA GLU A 65 8.29 5.38 -8.19
C GLU A 65 8.72 5.36 -9.66
N ARG A 66 8.74 4.18 -10.29
CA ARG A 66 9.03 4.03 -11.74
C ARG A 66 8.02 4.79 -12.59
N TYR A 67 6.74 4.74 -12.23
CA TYR A 67 5.72 5.52 -12.92
C TYR A 67 5.94 7.03 -12.73
N ARG A 68 6.26 7.49 -11.50
CA ARG A 68 6.58 8.90 -11.22
C ARG A 68 7.73 9.39 -12.09
N ARG A 69 8.82 8.63 -12.19
CA ARG A 69 9.96 8.99 -13.06
C ARG A 69 9.58 9.05 -14.54
N ARG A 70 8.75 8.12 -15.02
CA ARG A 70 8.24 8.14 -16.40
C ARG A 70 7.41 9.39 -16.70
N VAL A 71 6.50 9.75 -15.80
CA VAL A 71 5.67 10.96 -15.95
C VAL A 71 6.54 12.22 -15.88
N ALA A 72 7.49 12.29 -14.94
CA ALA A 72 8.40 13.42 -14.82
C ALA A 72 9.34 13.58 -16.03
N ALA A 73 9.69 12.48 -16.71
CA ALA A 73 10.49 12.52 -17.94
C ALA A 73 9.66 12.83 -19.20
N SER A 74 8.32 12.89 -19.07
CA SER A 74 7.39 13.18 -20.17
C SER A 74 6.81 14.62 -20.09
N LEU A 75 7.29 15.42 -19.12
CA LEU A 75 6.98 16.84 -18.90
C LEU A 75 8.22 17.68 -19.22
#